data_AF-A0A9W7GWY2-F1
#
_entry.id   AF-A0A9W7GWY2-F1
#
_cell.length_a   1.000
_cell.length_b   1.000
_cell.length_c   1.000
_cell.angle_alpha   90.00
_cell.angle_beta   90.00
_cell.angle_gamma   90.00
#
_symmetry.space_group_name_H-M   'P 1'
#
loop_
_entity.id
_entity.type
_entity.pdbx_description
1 polymer ?
#
loop_
_entity_poly.entity_id
_entity_poly.type
_entity_poly.pdbx_seq_one_letter_code
_entity_poly.pdbx_strand_id
1 'polypeptide(L)'
;MAEQSYQQRKTEIESAAETIVILIFSLTVMRIKNPKFRVQSITVEDLTAAATNSPSFNMKLNAQVAVKNTNFGHFKFQNTTISFDYGRVGVGEAFVGKGRSKARSTKKMNVTVELNSNNIVNNSSLQNDIESGFLALSCHSKLIGKVQLMKLIKKKKSSEMKCDMVQNLVTKAVQDI
;
A
#
# COMPACT_ATOMS: atom_id res chain seq x y z
N MET A 1 -6.07 6.37 -63.57
CA MET A 1 -6.13 7.52 -62.63
C MET A 1 -6.91 7.21 -61.36
N ALA A 2 -8.14 6.66 -61.43
CA ALA A 2 -8.93 6.30 -60.25
C ALA A 2 -8.30 5.20 -59.38
N GLU A 3 -7.73 4.15 -59.98
CA GLU A 3 -7.03 3.08 -59.23
C GLU A 3 -5.81 3.60 -58.47
N GLN A 4 -5.01 4.49 -59.07
CA GLN A 4 -3.87 5.10 -58.39
C GLN A 4 -4.31 5.98 -57.20
N SER A 5 -5.39 6.75 -57.35
CA SER A 5 -5.97 7.54 -56.25
C SER A 5 -6.52 6.65 -55.13
N TYR A 6 -7.13 5.51 -55.48
CA TYR A 6 -7.60 4.53 -54.50
C TYR A 6 -6.44 3.89 -53.72
N GLN A 7 -5.39 3.45 -54.42
CA GLN A 7 -4.20 2.88 -53.76
C GLN A 7 -3.51 3.91 -52.86
N GLN A 8 -3.42 5.18 -53.28
CA GLN A 8 -2.81 6.22 -52.46
C GLN A 8 -3.59 6.49 -51.17
N ARG A 9 -4.92 6.65 -51.25
CA ARG A 9 -5.77 6.81 -50.05
C ARG A 9 -5.70 5.60 -49.13
N LYS A 10 -5.61 4.39 -49.69
CA LYS A 10 -5.46 3.16 -48.92
C LYS A 10 -4.17 3.19 -48.10
N THR A 11 -3.04 3.54 -48.70
CA THR A 11 -1.73 3.66 -48.02
C THR A 11 -1.73 4.74 -46.94
N GLU A 12 -2.39 5.88 -47.17
CA GLU A 12 -2.54 6.94 -46.17
C GLU A 12 -3.32 6.46 -44.94
N ILE A 13 -4.40 5.69 -45.15
CA ILE A 13 -5.20 5.12 -44.06
C ILE A 13 -4.39 4.06 -43.28
N GLU A 14 -3.63 3.20 -43.95
CA GLU A 14 -2.78 2.19 -43.31
C GLU A 14 -1.70 2.84 -42.44
N SER A 15 -0.97 3.83 -42.97
CA SER A 15 0.07 4.55 -42.21
C SER A 15 -0.51 5.35 -41.03
N ALA A 16 -1.71 5.93 -41.18
CA ALA A 16 -2.42 6.57 -40.09
C ALA A 16 -2.80 5.56 -38.99
N ALA A 17 -3.29 4.38 -39.35
CA ALA A 17 -3.65 3.33 -38.40
C ALA A 17 -2.43 2.84 -37.60
N GLU A 18 -1.30 2.60 -38.26
CA GLU A 18 -0.04 2.21 -37.58
C GLU A 18 0.40 3.27 -36.56
N THR A 19 0.38 4.54 -36.97
CA THR A 19 0.78 5.66 -36.10
C THR A 19 -0.12 5.76 -34.86
N ILE A 20 -1.43 5.61 -35.04
CA ILE A 20 -2.40 5.62 -33.94
C ILE A 20 -2.13 4.47 -32.97
N VAL A 21 -1.89 3.26 -33.48
CA VAL A 21 -1.60 2.08 -32.64
C VAL A 21 -0.31 2.28 -31.84
N ILE A 22 0.75 2.77 -32.48
CA ILE A 22 2.04 3.05 -31.82
C ILE A 22 1.87 4.12 -30.74
N LEU A 23 1.12 5.18 -31.01
CA LEU A 23 0.83 6.24 -30.06
C LEU A 23 0.08 5.70 -28.83
N ILE A 24 -1.00 4.94 -29.04
CA ILE A 24 -1.78 4.34 -27.96
C ILE A 24 -0.91 3.39 -27.13
N PHE A 25 -0.14 2.52 -27.78
CA PHE A 25 0.75 1.58 -27.10
C PHE A 25 1.78 2.32 -26.23
N SER A 26 2.36 3.40 -26.75
CA SER A 26 3.34 4.23 -26.04
C SER A 26 2.72 4.91 -24.81
N LEU A 27 1.53 5.51 -24.96
CA LEU A 27 0.86 6.23 -23.88
C LEU A 27 0.31 5.30 -22.77
N THR A 28 -0.02 4.05 -23.13
CA THR A 28 -0.65 3.10 -22.21
C THR A 28 0.35 2.11 -21.61
N VAL A 29 1.04 1.34 -22.44
CA VAL A 29 1.89 0.22 -22.02
C VAL A 29 3.26 0.70 -21.54
N MET A 30 3.87 1.65 -22.26
CA MET A 30 5.21 2.15 -21.90
C MET A 30 5.18 3.11 -20.69
N ARG A 31 4.02 3.65 -20.33
CA ARG A 31 3.88 4.58 -19.21
C ARG A 31 3.93 3.87 -17.84
N ILE A 32 5.13 3.78 -17.26
CA ILE A 32 5.34 3.20 -15.93
C ILE A 32 4.89 4.16 -14.81
N LYS A 33 3.80 3.79 -14.12
CA LYS A 33 3.20 4.44 -12.94
C LYS A 33 3.77 3.87 -11.63
N ASN A 34 3.57 4.63 -10.55
CA ASN A 34 3.87 4.14 -9.21
C ASN A 34 2.87 3.03 -8.84
N PRO A 35 3.31 1.93 -8.20
CA PRO A 35 2.38 0.96 -7.62
C PRO A 35 1.63 1.61 -6.46
N LYS A 36 0.56 0.95 -5.98
CA LYS A 36 -0.17 1.36 -4.78
C LYS A 36 0.08 0.37 -3.67
N PHE A 37 0.46 0.86 -2.50
CA PHE A 37 0.66 0.08 -1.29
C PHE A 37 -0.33 0.52 -0.22
N ARG A 38 -1.11 -0.42 0.33
CA ARG A 38 -2.23 -0.14 1.25
C ARG A 38 -2.43 -1.29 2.23
N VAL A 39 -2.94 -0.96 3.41
CA VAL A 39 -3.63 -1.91 4.29
C VAL A 39 -5.02 -2.22 3.68
N GLN A 40 -5.46 -3.47 3.75
CA GLN A 40 -6.78 -3.91 3.28
C GLN A 40 -7.72 -4.28 4.42
N SER A 41 -7.18 -4.91 5.45
CA SER A 41 -7.94 -5.33 6.63
C SER A 41 -6.98 -5.56 7.78
N ILE A 42 -7.49 -5.42 9.00
CA ILE A 42 -6.78 -5.76 10.23
C ILE A 42 -7.71 -6.62 11.07
N THR A 43 -7.14 -7.66 11.68
CA THR A 43 -7.82 -8.54 12.62
C THR A 43 -7.07 -8.52 13.94
N VAL A 44 -7.78 -8.43 15.05
CA VAL A 44 -7.19 -8.45 16.38
C VAL A 44 -6.97 -9.91 16.79
N GLU A 45 -5.73 -10.26 17.13
CA GLU A 45 -5.39 -11.59 17.67
C GLU A 45 -5.37 -11.55 19.20
N ASP A 46 -4.74 -10.52 19.77
CA ASP A 46 -4.70 -10.30 21.22
C ASP A 46 -4.77 -8.80 21.52
N LEU A 47 -5.41 -8.45 22.64
CA LEU A 47 -5.55 -7.08 23.10
C LEU A 47 -5.75 -7.05 24.61
N THR A 48 -4.86 -6.32 25.27
CA THR A 48 -4.92 -5.97 26.69
C THR A 48 -4.71 -4.47 26.84
N ALA A 49 -5.51 -3.84 27.70
CA ALA A 49 -5.40 -2.41 28.01
C ALA A 49 -5.79 -2.17 29.47
N ALA A 50 -5.13 -1.21 30.11
CA ALA A 50 -5.37 -0.83 31.50
C ALA A 50 -5.29 0.69 31.65
N ALA A 51 -6.32 1.30 32.23
CA ALA A 51 -6.43 2.75 32.48
C ALA A 51 -5.97 3.17 33.90
N THR A 52 -5.14 2.36 34.56
CA THR A 52 -4.66 2.67 35.92
C THR A 52 -3.68 3.85 35.94
N ASN A 53 -3.15 4.22 37.12
CA ASN A 53 -2.15 5.29 37.31
C ASN A 53 -0.94 5.24 36.34
N SER A 54 -0.68 4.08 35.73
CA SER A 54 0.21 3.94 34.57
C SER A 54 -0.58 3.33 33.40
N PRO A 55 -1.20 4.16 32.54
CA PRO A 55 -2.04 3.67 31.46
C PRO A 55 -1.19 2.91 30.44
N SER A 56 -1.66 1.73 30.03
CA SER A 56 -0.92 0.89 29.10
C SER A 56 -1.80 0.04 28.19
N PHE A 57 -1.26 -0.33 27.04
CA PHE A 57 -1.84 -1.35 26.17
C PHE A 57 -0.76 -2.24 25.56
N ASN A 58 -1.17 -3.46 25.26
CA ASN A 58 -0.42 -4.40 24.43
C ASN A 58 -1.41 -5.09 23.49
N MET A 59 -1.12 -5.07 22.20
CA MET A 59 -1.96 -5.69 21.18
C MET A 59 -1.16 -6.38 20.10
N LYS A 60 -1.69 -7.50 19.65
CA LYS A 60 -1.21 -8.27 18.51
C LYS A 60 -2.27 -8.28 17.44
N LEU A 61 -1.91 -7.84 16.24
CA LEU A 61 -2.81 -7.73 15.11
C LEU A 61 -2.29 -8.51 13.91
N ASN A 62 -3.20 -8.95 13.08
CA ASN A 62 -2.93 -9.53 11.77
C ASN A 62 -3.44 -8.58 10.70
N ALA A 63 -2.54 -7.94 9.97
CA ALA A 63 -2.89 -7.00 8.92
C ALA A 63 -2.70 -7.65 7.54
N GLN A 64 -3.72 -7.56 6.69
CA GLN A 64 -3.58 -7.86 5.28
C GLN A 64 -3.15 -6.59 4.55
N VAL A 65 -1.98 -6.62 3.93
CA VAL A 65 -1.45 -5.53 3.11
C VAL A 65 -1.46 -5.92 1.65
N ALA A 66 -1.61 -4.93 0.77
CA ALA A 66 -1.70 -5.14 -0.67
C ALA A 66 -0.80 -4.21 -1.48
N VAL A 67 -0.08 -4.82 -2.42
CA VAL A 67 0.73 -4.14 -3.42
C VAL A 67 0.06 -4.28 -4.78
N LYS A 68 -0.70 -3.26 -5.18
CA LYS A 68 -1.35 -3.18 -6.49
C LYS A 68 -0.41 -2.61 -7.53
N ASN A 69 -0.08 -3.40 -8.53
CA ASN A 69 0.72 -3.01 -9.68
C ASN A 69 -0.19 -2.76 -10.88
N THR A 70 -0.31 -1.51 -11.31
CA THR A 70 -1.10 -1.14 -12.51
C THR A 70 -0.29 -1.17 -13.80
N ASN A 71 1.00 -1.52 -13.74
CA ASN A 71 1.90 -1.52 -14.88
C ASN A 71 1.86 -2.85 -15.64
N PHE A 72 2.20 -2.82 -16.93
CA PHE A 72 2.31 -4.01 -17.77
C PHE A 72 3.61 -4.81 -17.54
N GLY A 73 4.53 -4.28 -16.74
CA GLY A 73 5.71 -5.00 -16.24
C GLY A 73 5.49 -5.52 -14.82
N HIS A 74 6.24 -6.54 -14.39
CA HIS A 74 6.22 -6.95 -12.98
C HIS A 74 6.90 -5.92 -12.09
N PHE A 75 6.38 -5.74 -10.88
CA PHE A 75 6.96 -4.89 -9.85
C PHE A 75 7.62 -5.77 -8.80
N LYS A 76 8.95 -5.66 -8.66
CA LYS A 76 9.74 -6.32 -7.62
C LYS A 76 10.04 -5.30 -6.53
N PHE A 77 9.64 -5.57 -5.30
CA PHE A 77 9.85 -4.68 -4.15
C PHE A 77 10.77 -5.32 -3.11
N GLN A 78 11.49 -4.46 -2.40
CA GLN A 78 12.37 -4.84 -1.29
C GLN A 78 11.56 -5.04 -0.01
N ASN A 79 12.23 -5.52 1.03
CA ASN A 79 11.69 -5.47 2.38
C ASN A 79 11.36 -4.02 2.78
N THR A 80 10.30 -3.84 3.54
CA THR A 80 9.95 -2.57 4.14
C THR A 80 9.28 -2.81 5.48
N THR A 81 9.19 -1.76 6.28
CA THR A 81 8.55 -1.77 7.59
C THR A 81 7.39 -0.79 7.56
N ILE A 82 6.30 -1.17 8.23
CA ILE A 82 5.18 -0.28 8.53
C ILE A 82 5.36 0.14 9.98
N SER A 83 5.47 1.45 10.21
CA SER A 83 5.59 2.02 11.55
C SER A 83 4.21 2.45 12.03
N PHE A 84 3.94 2.24 13.31
CA PHE A 84 2.68 2.59 13.97
C PHE A 84 2.96 3.55 15.13
N ASP A 85 2.16 4.61 15.18
CA ASP A 85 2.32 5.70 16.14
C ASP A 85 1.00 5.96 16.87
N TYR A 86 1.10 6.17 18.19
CA TYR A 86 0.06 6.80 18.97
C TYR A 86 0.40 8.29 19.09
N GLY A 87 -0.40 9.14 18.45
CA GLY A 87 -0.11 10.57 18.32
C GLY A 87 1.19 10.83 17.56
N ARG A 88 2.30 11.03 18.28
CA ARG A 88 3.65 11.24 17.72
C ARG A 88 4.70 10.27 18.26
N VAL A 89 4.26 9.25 19.00
CA VAL A 89 5.14 8.28 19.67
C VAL A 89 5.00 6.93 18.99
N GLY A 90 6.12 6.37 18.55
CA GLY A 90 6.16 5.04 17.95
C GLY A 90 5.83 3.95 18.97
N VAL A 91 4.82 3.13 18.64
CA VAL A 91 4.29 2.06 19.51
C VAL A 91 4.53 0.67 18.95
N GLY A 92 4.99 0.56 17.70
CA GLY A 92 5.36 -0.73 17.13
C GLY A 92 5.59 -0.69 15.62
N GLU A 93 5.94 -1.85 15.08
CA GLU A 93 6.31 -2.01 13.68
C GLU A 93 5.77 -3.34 13.12
N ALA A 94 5.57 -3.38 11.80
CA ALA A 94 5.24 -4.61 11.07
C ALA A 94 6.14 -4.81 9.86
N PHE A 95 6.70 -6.01 9.74
CA PHE A 95 7.63 -6.33 8.66
C PHE A 95 6.91 -6.82 7.40
N VAL A 96 7.22 -6.20 6.27
CA VAL A 96 6.75 -6.61 4.94
C VAL A 96 7.93 -7.18 4.17
N GLY A 97 7.91 -8.50 3.97
CA GLY A 97 8.95 -9.21 3.24
C GLY A 97 9.06 -8.78 1.77
N LYS A 98 10.26 -8.91 1.21
CA LYS A 98 10.51 -8.68 -0.23
C LYS A 98 9.57 -9.52 -1.09
N GLY A 99 9.16 -9.00 -2.24
CA GLY A 99 8.18 -9.68 -3.06
C GLY A 99 8.08 -9.19 -4.50
N ARG A 100 7.17 -9.82 -5.23
CA ARG A 100 6.91 -9.50 -6.64
C ARG A 100 5.41 -9.53 -6.94
N SER A 101 4.90 -8.40 -7.43
CA SER A 101 3.58 -8.31 -8.04
C SER A 101 3.69 -8.50 -9.56
N LYS A 102 2.84 -9.34 -10.15
CA LYS A 102 2.80 -9.57 -11.62
C LYS A 102 2.29 -8.30 -12.33
N ALA A 103 2.42 -8.27 -13.65
CA ALA A 103 1.82 -7.21 -14.47
C ALA A 103 0.32 -7.10 -14.19
N ARG A 104 -0.17 -5.87 -14.05
CA ARG A 104 -1.59 -5.54 -13.79
C ARG A 104 -2.26 -6.38 -12.70
N SER A 105 -1.55 -6.68 -11.63
CA SER A 105 -2.04 -7.55 -10.55
C SER A 105 -1.87 -6.93 -9.17
N THR A 106 -2.56 -7.50 -8.18
CA THR A 106 -2.42 -7.12 -6.77
C THR A 106 -1.84 -8.31 -6.01
N LYS A 107 -0.75 -8.10 -5.28
CA LYS A 107 -0.22 -9.09 -4.34
C LYS A 107 -0.71 -8.74 -2.94
N LYS A 108 -1.44 -9.66 -2.32
CA LYS A 108 -1.86 -9.59 -0.92
C LYS A 108 -0.88 -10.37 -0.04
N MET A 109 -0.62 -9.88 1.16
CA MET A 109 0.29 -10.48 2.14
C MET A 109 -0.28 -10.23 3.54
N ASN A 110 -0.25 -11.23 4.40
CA ASN A 110 -0.58 -11.05 5.82
C ASN A 110 0.71 -10.73 6.57
N VAL A 111 0.65 -9.76 7.47
CA VAL A 111 1.76 -9.35 8.33
C VAL A 111 1.29 -9.28 9.77
N THR A 112 2.13 -9.77 10.67
CA THR A 112 1.91 -9.65 12.11
C THR A 112 2.36 -8.26 12.57
N VAL A 113 1.54 -7.63 13.39
CA VAL A 113 1.79 -6.32 13.98
C VAL A 113 1.76 -6.49 15.50
N GLU A 114 2.80 -6.02 16.18
CA GLU A 114 2.88 -6.04 17.64
C GLU A 114 3.03 -4.59 18.12
N LEU A 115 2.05 -4.11 18.90
CA LEU A 115 2.01 -2.73 19.38
C LEU A 115 1.95 -2.71 20.90
N ASN A 116 2.73 -1.83 21.52
CA ASN A 116 2.72 -1.62 22.96
C ASN A 116 2.97 -0.16 23.32
N SER A 117 2.51 0.22 24.51
CA SER A 117 2.65 1.58 25.04
C SER A 117 3.90 1.77 25.89
N ASN A 118 4.91 0.89 25.86
CA ASN A 118 6.05 0.97 26.78
C ASN A 118 6.85 2.27 26.62
N ASN A 119 6.81 2.87 25.42
CA ASN A 119 7.46 4.14 25.12
C ASN A 119 6.61 5.37 25.48
N ILE A 120 5.37 5.18 25.95
CA ILE A 120 4.47 6.25 26.35
C ILE A 120 4.50 6.39 27.86
N VAL A 121 5.12 7.46 28.36
CA VAL A 121 5.26 7.72 29.79
C VAL A 121 4.12 8.61 30.28
N ASN A 122 3.33 8.13 31.25
CA ASN A 122 2.31 8.86 32.02
C ASN A 122 1.50 9.88 31.19
N ASN A 123 0.80 9.37 30.18
CA ASN A 123 0.03 10.20 29.25
C ASN A 123 -1.46 10.17 29.60
N SER A 124 -2.00 11.32 30.03
CA SER A 124 -3.42 11.47 30.37
C SER A 124 -4.35 11.26 29.17
N SER A 125 -3.92 11.62 27.96
CA SER A 125 -4.70 11.33 26.74
C SER A 125 -4.81 9.83 26.51
N LEU A 126 -3.74 9.07 26.72
CA LEU A 126 -3.78 7.61 26.60
C LEU A 126 -4.74 6.99 27.62
N GLN A 127 -4.72 7.49 28.86
CA GLN A 127 -5.67 7.07 29.88
C GLN A 127 -7.12 7.32 29.44
N ASN A 128 -7.44 8.55 29.01
CA ASN A 128 -8.77 8.93 28.56
C ASN A 128 -9.24 8.09 27.35
N ASP A 129 -8.34 7.83 26.39
CA ASP A 129 -8.63 7.01 25.22
C ASP A 129 -8.94 5.56 25.63
N ILE A 130 -8.16 4.98 26.56
CA ILE A 130 -8.43 3.64 27.10
C ILE A 130 -9.78 3.61 27.84
N GLU A 131 -10.07 4.60 28.69
CA GLU A 131 -11.34 4.71 29.43
C GLU A 131 -12.54 4.89 28.50
N SER A 132 -12.37 5.64 27.41
CA SER A 132 -13.40 5.78 26.36
C SER A 132 -13.62 4.50 25.56
N GLY A 133 -12.64 3.57 25.59
CA GLY A 133 -12.65 2.33 24.84
C GLY A 133 -12.17 2.45 23.40
N PHE A 134 -11.62 3.60 22.98
CA PHE A 134 -11.18 3.87 21.61
C PHE A 134 -9.73 4.33 21.57
N LEU A 135 -8.90 3.64 20.80
CA LEU A 135 -7.51 4.00 20.59
C LEU A 135 -7.28 4.39 19.13
N ALA A 136 -6.96 5.66 18.91
CA ALA A 136 -6.59 6.16 17.59
C ALA A 136 -5.09 5.94 17.35
N LEU A 137 -4.77 5.24 16.27
CA LEU A 137 -3.41 4.91 15.86
C LEU A 137 -3.21 5.36 14.42
N SER A 138 -2.04 5.92 14.14
CA SER A 138 -1.63 6.21 12.77
C SER A 138 -0.55 5.24 12.35
N CYS A 139 -0.48 4.93 11.06
CA CYS A 139 0.59 4.11 10.52
C CYS A 139 1.08 4.66 9.19
N HIS A 140 2.36 4.44 8.94
CA HIS A 140 3.01 4.93 7.74
C HIS A 140 4.09 3.98 7.25
N SER A 141 4.31 3.97 5.94
CA SER A 141 5.33 3.14 5.34
C SER A 141 5.72 3.64 3.95
N LYS A 142 6.93 3.28 3.52
CA LYS A 142 7.43 3.53 2.18
C LYS A 142 7.92 2.25 1.54
N LEU A 143 7.21 1.80 0.51
CA LEU A 143 7.58 0.63 -0.28
C LEU A 143 8.40 1.06 -1.49
N ILE A 144 9.61 0.50 -1.64
CA ILE A 144 10.50 0.79 -2.76
C ILE A 144 10.70 -0.47 -3.61
N GLY A 145 10.73 -0.28 -4.93
CA GLY A 145 10.97 -1.38 -5.86
C GLY A 145 11.30 -0.93 -7.28
N LYS A 146 11.29 -1.89 -8.19
CA LYS A 146 11.54 -1.70 -9.63
C LYS A 146 10.43 -2.34 -10.44
N VAL A 147 9.85 -1.56 -11.37
CA VAL A 147 9.02 -2.10 -12.43
C VAL A 147 9.92 -2.52 -13.58
N GLN A 148 9.77 -3.75 -14.06
CA GLN A 148 10.49 -4.26 -15.22
C GLN A 148 9.50 -4.54 -16.35
N LEU A 149 9.52 -3.70 -17.38
CA LEU A 149 8.67 -3.80 -18.56
C LEU A 149 9.42 -4.52 -19.69
N MET A 150 8.77 -5.49 -20.33
CA MET A 150 9.31 -6.29 -21.44
C MET A 150 10.71 -6.86 -21.19
N LYS A 151 11.06 -7.14 -19.93
CA LYS A 151 12.40 -7.57 -19.45
C LYS A 151 13.56 -6.59 -19.70
N LEU A 152 13.43 -5.60 -20.58
CA LEU A 152 14.46 -4.64 -20.96
C LEU A 152 14.46 -3.38 -20.08
N ILE A 153 13.30 -2.74 -19.93
CA ILE A 153 13.20 -1.44 -19.25
C ILE A 153 12.97 -1.66 -17.76
N LYS A 154 13.89 -1.18 -16.92
CA LYS A 154 13.79 -1.24 -15.45
C LYS A 154 13.69 0.18 -14.89
N LYS A 155 12.59 0.52 -14.22
CA LYS A 155 12.40 1.84 -13.60
C LYS A 155 12.16 1.69 -12.10
N LYS A 156 12.94 2.42 -11.30
CA LYS A 156 12.72 2.53 -9.84
C LYS A 156 11.39 3.24 -9.58
N LYS A 157 10.64 2.72 -8.63
CA LYS A 157 9.33 3.22 -8.23
C LYS A 157 9.15 3.04 -6.73
N SER A 158 8.39 3.94 -6.13
CA SER A 158 8.00 3.88 -4.73
C SER A 158 6.50 4.06 -4.58
N SER A 159 5.96 3.57 -3.47
CA SER A 159 4.63 3.89 -3.00
C SER A 159 4.73 4.23 -1.52
N GLU A 160 4.13 5.35 -1.13
CA GLU A 160 3.95 5.69 0.26
C GLU A 160 2.56 5.25 0.70
N MET A 161 2.45 4.82 1.94
CA MET A 161 1.23 4.40 2.60
C MET A 161 1.10 5.23 3.88
N LYS A 162 -0.09 5.79 4.08
CA LYS A 162 -0.55 6.37 5.33
C LYS A 162 -1.91 5.76 5.61
N CYS A 163 -2.18 5.40 6.86
CA CYS A 163 -3.48 4.92 7.30
C CYS A 163 -3.67 5.37 8.75
N ASP A 164 -4.87 5.81 9.05
CA ASP A 164 -5.32 6.13 10.39
C ASP A 164 -6.34 5.06 10.75
N MET A 165 -6.25 4.51 11.95
CA MET A 165 -7.13 3.44 12.41
C MET A 165 -7.63 3.72 13.82
N VAL A 166 -8.88 3.35 14.07
CA VAL A 166 -9.47 3.43 15.40
C VAL A 166 -9.76 2.02 15.89
N GLN A 167 -9.07 1.62 16.96
CA GLN A 167 -9.26 0.33 17.62
C GLN A 167 -10.27 0.47 18.74
N ASN A 168 -11.36 -0.30 18.69
CA ASN A 168 -12.27 -0.45 19.81
C ASN A 168 -11.72 -1.51 20.77
N LEU A 169 -11.38 -1.09 21.99
CA LEU A 169 -10.78 -1.93 23.03
C LEU A 169 -11.79 -2.88 23.68
N VAL A 170 -13.09 -2.52 23.66
CA VAL A 170 -14.18 -3.30 24.26
C VAL A 170 -14.61 -4.43 23.33
N THR A 171 -14.92 -4.10 22.07
CA THR A 171 -15.37 -5.09 21.07
C THR A 171 -14.20 -5.81 20.39
N LYS A 172 -12.96 -5.40 20.66
CA LYS A 172 -11.73 -5.95 20.06
C LYS A 172 -11.78 -5.97 18.54
N ALA A 173 -12.27 -4.89 17.95
CA ALA A 173 -12.41 -4.74 16.50
C ALA A 173 -11.88 -3.38 16.03
N VAL A 174 -11.33 -3.37 14.83
CA VAL A 174 -10.94 -2.11 14.16
C VAL A 174 -12.19 -1.52 13.52
N GLN A 175 -12.50 -0.26 13.85
CA GLN A 175 -13.70 0.41 13.35
C GLN A 175 -13.51 1.10 12.00
N ASP A 176 -12.30 1.61 11.73
CA ASP A 176 -11.99 2.30 10.49
C ASP A 176 -10.51 2.14 10.10
N ILE A 177 -10.22 2.12 8.79
CA ILE A 177 -8.89 1.94 8.15
C ILE A 177 -8.78 2.75 6.85
#